data_AF-A0A9N7JPC7-F1
#
_entry.id   AF-A0A9N7JPC7-F1
#
_cell.length_a   1.000
_cell.length_b   1.000
_cell.length_c   1.000
_cell.angle_alpha   90.00
_cell.angle_beta   90.00
_cell.angle_gamma   90.00
#
_symmetry.space_group_name_H-M   'P 1'
#
loop_
_entity.id
_entity.type
_entity.pdbx_description
1 polymer ?
#
loop_
_entity_poly.entity_id
_entity_poly.type
_entity_poly.pdbx_seq_one_letter_code
_entity_poly.pdbx_strand_id
1 'polypeptide(L)'
;MSMTQLEKIKLRLEIDKEDKSKDDLINIVLEDAKCEILDYCNRNVILAKMEALQRELAILYYNRIGSEGESSRNEGGISVNYIIDIPESIKNRLNAFRKLKAVGIANENKE
;
A
#
# COMPACT_ATOMS: atom_id res chain seq x y z
N MET A 1 0.76 6.25 23.95
CA MET A 1 1.50 5.27 23.13
C MET A 1 0.90 5.32 21.74
N SER A 2 1.66 5.73 20.73
CA SER A 2 1.17 5.79 19.35
C SER A 2 1.11 4.36 18.80
N MET A 3 -0.07 3.89 18.40
CA MET A 3 -0.20 2.54 17.79
C MET A 3 0.68 2.43 16.54
N THR A 4 1.40 1.32 16.43
CA THR A 4 2.22 0.98 15.27
C THR A 4 1.37 0.68 14.03
N GLN A 5 1.97 0.66 12.83
CA GLN A 5 1.24 0.31 11.61
C GLN A 5 0.72 -1.13 11.66
N LEU A 6 1.54 -2.04 12.19
CA LEU A 6 1.21 -3.44 12.35
C LEU A 6 0.00 -3.66 13.27
N GLU A 7 -0.03 -3.02 14.44
CA GLU A 7 -1.18 -3.11 15.36
C GLU A 7 -2.48 -2.59 14.72
N LYS A 8 -2.39 -1.52 13.92
CA LYS A 8 -3.56 -0.97 13.21
C LYS A 8 -4.07 -1.93 12.13
N ILE A 9 -3.18 -2.64 11.45
CA ILE A 9 -3.54 -3.64 10.44
C ILE A 9 -4.17 -4.86 11.10
N LYS A 10 -3.59 -5.39 12.19
CA LYS A 10 -4.18 -6.49 12.95
C LYS A 10 -5.59 -6.17 13.41
N LEU A 11 -5.80 -4.98 13.97
CA LEU A 11 -7.12 -4.53 14.40
C LEU A 11 -8.14 -4.49 13.25
N ARG A 12 -7.70 -4.12 12.05
CA ARG A 12 -8.54 -4.08 10.83
C ARG A 12 -8.86 -5.47 10.27
N LEU A 13 -7.99 -6.44 10.49
CA LEU A 13 -8.13 -7.83 10.06
C LEU A 13 -8.78 -8.72 11.12
N GLU A 14 -9.26 -8.14 12.23
CA GLU A 14 -9.80 -8.87 13.39
C GLU A 14 -8.82 -9.91 13.96
N ILE A 15 -7.51 -9.64 13.85
CA ILE A 15 -6.44 -10.45 14.42
C ILE A 15 -6.13 -9.93 15.81
N ASP A 16 -6.03 -10.83 16.79
CA ASP A 16 -5.65 -10.47 18.15
C ASP A 16 -4.25 -9.85 18.20
N LYS A 17 -4.04 -8.87 19.08
CA LYS A 17 -2.73 -8.19 19.20
C LYS A 17 -1.64 -9.16 19.64
N GLU A 18 -1.99 -10.15 20.45
CA GLU A 18 -1.08 -11.18 20.97
C GLU A 18 -0.77 -12.25 19.93
N ASP A 19 -1.58 -12.40 18.88
CA ASP A 19 -1.31 -13.32 17.78
C ASP A 19 -0.16 -12.79 16.93
N LYS A 20 0.98 -13.49 16.99
CA LYS A 20 2.19 -13.20 16.20
C LYS A 20 2.32 -14.11 14.98
N SER A 21 1.35 -15.00 14.76
CA SER A 21 1.37 -15.99 13.68
C SER A 21 1.40 -15.32 12.30
N LYS A 22 0.85 -14.10 12.21
CA LYS A 22 0.76 -13.31 10.97
C LYS A 22 1.65 -12.05 10.99
N ASP A 23 2.43 -11.81 12.05
CA ASP A 23 3.29 -10.61 12.15
C ASP A 23 4.26 -10.49 10.98
N ASP A 24 4.94 -11.59 10.67
CA ASP A 24 5.96 -11.64 9.61
C ASP A 24 5.34 -11.31 8.25
N LEU A 25 4.23 -11.99 7.92
CA LEU A 25 3.48 -11.74 6.70
C LEU A 25 2.97 -10.29 6.61
N ILE A 26 2.42 -9.75 7.71
CA ILE A 26 1.94 -8.35 7.78
C ILE A 26 3.10 -7.37 7.56
N ASN A 27 4.29 -7.62 8.13
CA ASN A 27 5.46 -6.78 7.91
C ASN A 27 5.91 -6.82 6.44
N ILE A 28 5.96 -8.01 5.83
CA ILE A 28 6.33 -8.17 4.42
C ILE A 28 5.38 -7.39 3.52
N VAL A 29 4.06 -7.57 3.65
CA VAL A 29 3.09 -6.83 2.82
C VAL A 29 3.09 -5.32 3.10
N LEU A 30 3.44 -4.92 4.32
CA LEU A 30 3.58 -3.51 4.68
C LEU A 30 4.82 -2.87 4.02
N GLU A 31 5.92 -3.62 3.92
CA GLU A 31 7.13 -3.21 3.23
C GLU A 31 6.93 -3.16 1.71
N ASP A 32 6.27 -4.16 1.15
CA ASP A 32 5.93 -4.23 -0.27
C ASP A 32 5.02 -3.06 -0.68
N ALA A 33 3.94 -2.83 0.08
CA ALA A 33 3.07 -1.67 -0.09
C ALA A 33 3.81 -0.33 0.01
N LYS A 34 4.83 -0.23 0.88
CA LYS A 34 5.68 0.96 0.96
C LYS A 34 6.50 1.13 -0.31
N CYS A 35 7.19 0.08 -0.75
CA CYS A 35 8.02 0.12 -1.95
C CYS A 35 7.22 0.59 -3.16
N GLU A 36 6.03 0.03 -3.33
CA GLU A 36 5.15 0.34 -4.46
C GLU A 36 4.63 1.78 -4.44
N ILE A 37 4.22 2.27 -3.25
CA ILE A 37 3.81 3.67 -3.08
C ILE A 37 4.97 4.62 -3.41
N LEU A 38 6.18 4.29 -2.96
CA LEU A 38 7.38 5.09 -3.19
C LEU A 38 7.73 5.15 -4.68
N ASP A 39 7.70 4.01 -5.36
CA ASP A 39 7.91 3.89 -6.81
C ASP A 39 6.86 4.72 -7.57
N TYR A 40 5.58 4.51 -7.29
CA TYR A 40 4.47 5.23 -7.94
C TYR A 40 4.57 6.75 -7.75
N CYS A 41 4.90 7.16 -6.53
CA CYS A 41 5.00 8.57 -6.14
C CYS A 41 6.32 9.22 -6.58
N ASN A 42 7.29 8.43 -7.05
CA ASN A 42 8.66 8.82 -7.36
C ASN A 42 9.33 9.51 -6.16
N ARG A 43 9.34 8.82 -5.02
CA ARG A 43 9.90 9.28 -3.75
C ARG A 43 10.74 8.19 -3.10
N ASN A 44 11.64 8.61 -2.22
CA ASN A 44 12.45 7.71 -1.39
C ASN A 44 11.91 7.58 0.06
N VAL A 45 10.95 8.42 0.46
CA VAL A 45 10.42 8.48 1.83
C VAL A 45 8.89 8.57 1.85
N ILE A 46 8.26 7.80 2.74
CA ILE A 46 6.81 7.83 3.01
C ILE A 46 6.51 9.03 3.90
N LEU A 47 5.49 9.80 3.53
CA LEU A 47 4.97 10.89 4.36
C LEU A 47 3.96 10.35 5.37
N ALA A 48 3.78 11.02 6.50
CA ALA A 48 2.76 10.66 7.50
C ALA A 48 1.34 10.55 6.91
N LYS A 49 1.03 11.39 5.90
CA LYS A 49 -0.25 11.35 5.19
C LYS A 49 -0.42 10.11 4.30
N MET A 50 0.67 9.48 3.86
CA MET A 50 0.67 8.25 3.06
C MET A 50 0.59 7.00 3.93
N GLU A 51 0.94 7.05 5.21
CA GLU A 51 0.86 5.87 6.10
C GLU A 51 -0.53 5.25 6.11
N ALA A 52 -1.59 6.07 6.03
CA ALA A 52 -2.95 5.56 5.92
C ALA A 52 -3.19 4.78 4.62
N LEU A 53 -2.62 5.23 3.50
CA LEU A 53 -2.71 4.58 2.20
C LEU A 53 -1.87 3.30 2.15
N GLN A 54 -0.69 3.33 2.75
CA GLN A 54 0.18 2.15 2.91
C GLN A 54 -0.53 1.04 3.67
N ARG A 55 -1.21 1.36 4.78
CA ARG A 55 -2.01 0.35 5.51
C ARG A 55 -3.14 -0.21 4.68
N GLU A 56 -3.84 0.64 3.93
CA GLU A 56 -4.96 0.22 3.09
C GLU A 56 -4.49 -0.74 1.99
N LEU A 57 -3.35 -0.44 1.35
CA LEU A 57 -2.73 -1.29 0.34
C LEU A 57 -2.22 -2.61 0.95
N ALA A 58 -1.55 -2.55 2.10
CA ALA A 58 -1.05 -3.74 2.81
C ALA A 58 -2.19 -4.70 3.20
N ILE A 59 -3.34 -4.18 3.65
CA ILE A 59 -4.54 -4.98 3.95
C ILE A 59 -5.05 -5.66 2.68
N LEU A 60 -5.08 -4.95 1.54
CA LEU A 60 -5.51 -5.52 0.27
C LEU A 60 -4.58 -6.67 -0.17
N TYR A 61 -3.26 -6.51 -0.03
CA TYR A 61 -2.28 -7.54 -0.34
C TYR A 61 -2.41 -8.76 0.55
N TYR A 62 -2.58 -8.54 1.85
CA TYR A 62 -2.84 -9.62 2.79
C TYR A 62 -4.09 -10.44 2.43
N ASN A 63 -5.20 -9.76 2.15
CA ASN A 63 -6.45 -10.43 1.77
C ASN A 63 -6.32 -11.18 0.45
N ARG A 64 -5.58 -10.62 -0.52
CA ARG A 64 -5.35 -11.26 -1.82
C ARG A 64 -4.60 -12.58 -1.67
N ILE A 65 -3.51 -12.61 -0.89
CA ILE A 65 -2.73 -13.83 -0.60
C ILE A 65 -3.63 -14.92 0.04
N GLY A 66 -4.55 -14.52 0.92
CA GLY A 66 -5.52 -15.45 1.52
C GLY A 66 -6.60 -15.94 0.53
N SER A 67 -6.98 -15.11 -0.44
CA SER A 67 -8.10 -15.35 -1.36
C SER A 67 -7.74 -16.19 -2.60
N GLU A 68 -6.45 -16.48 -2.83
CA GLU A 68 -6.00 -17.29 -3.98
C GLU A 68 -6.59 -18.71 -3.99
N GLY A 69 -6.97 -19.25 -2.82
CA GLY A 69 -7.64 -20.54 -2.69
C GLY A 69 -9.14 -20.52 -3.03
N GLU A 70 -9.80 -19.37 -2.94
CA GLU A 70 -11.25 -19.23 -3.17
C GLU A 70 -11.58 -18.72 -4.57
N SER A 71 -10.65 -17.99 -5.20
CA SER A 71 -10.84 -17.39 -6.52
C SER A 71 -10.70 -18.36 -7.70
N SER A 72 -10.53 -19.67 -7.45
CA SER A 72 -10.60 -20.71 -8.49
C SER A 72 -12.03 -20.94 -9.01
N ARG A 73 -13.03 -20.27 -8.44
CA ARG A 73 -14.42 -20.40 -8.84
C ARG A 73 -15.11 -19.04 -8.95
N ASN A 74 -14.64 -18.18 -9.86
CA ASN A 74 -15.51 -17.18 -10.45
C ASN A 74 -14.98 -16.73 -11.82
N GLU A 75 -15.69 -17.20 -12.84
CA GLU A 75 -16.12 -16.44 -14.03
C GLU A 75 -15.07 -16.02 -15.07
N GLY A 76 -15.21 -16.59 -16.25
CA GLY A 76 -14.37 -16.32 -17.41
C GLY A 76 -14.51 -14.90 -17.97
N GLY A 77 -13.44 -14.47 -18.65
CA GLY A 77 -13.54 -13.49 -19.71
C GLY A 77 -13.28 -12.03 -19.32
N ILE A 78 -12.78 -11.75 -18.13
CA ILE A 78 -12.17 -10.45 -17.83
C ILE A 78 -10.70 -10.68 -17.58
N SER A 79 -9.86 -10.30 -18.55
CA SER A 79 -8.42 -10.18 -18.38
C SER A 79 -8.16 -9.07 -17.36
N VAL A 80 -8.35 -9.37 -16.08
CA VAL A 80 -7.85 -8.55 -14.99
C VAL A 80 -6.35 -8.66 -15.12
N ASN A 81 -5.75 -7.69 -15.78
CA ASN A 81 -4.32 -7.63 -15.97
C ASN A 81 -3.72 -7.75 -14.57
N TYR A 82 -3.03 -8.86 -14.29
CA TYR A 82 -2.32 -9.15 -13.04
C TYR A 82 -1.11 -8.22 -12.91
N ILE A 83 -1.27 -6.93 -13.19
CA ILE A 83 -0.33 -5.92 -12.75
C ILE A 83 -0.53 -5.88 -11.24
N ILE A 84 0.57 -6.01 -10.52
CA ILE A 84 0.72 -5.78 -9.08
C ILE A 84 0.52 -4.27 -8.87
N ASP A 85 -0.71 -3.82 -9.05
CA ASP A 85 -1.03 -2.43 -9.29
C ASP A 85 -1.89 -1.90 -8.17
N ILE A 86 -1.39 -0.84 -7.53
CA ILE A 86 -2.14 -0.02 -6.57
C ILE A 86 -3.56 0.26 -7.12
N PRO A 87 -4.63 -0.05 -6.37
CA PRO A 87 -6.00 0.18 -6.83
C PRO A 87 -6.26 1.66 -7.12
N GLU A 88 -7.14 1.94 -8.10
CA GLU A 88 -7.39 3.31 -8.59
C GLU A 88 -7.77 4.29 -7.48
N SER A 89 -8.53 3.85 -6.47
CA SER A 89 -8.90 4.67 -5.31
C SER A 89 -7.68 5.18 -4.53
N ILE A 90 -6.69 4.31 -4.30
CA ILE A 90 -5.44 4.65 -3.62
C ILE A 90 -4.57 5.50 -4.55
N LYS A 91 -4.46 5.14 -5.84
CA LYS A 91 -3.72 5.93 -6.85
C LYS A 91 -4.20 7.38 -6.92
N ASN A 92 -5.52 7.60 -6.95
CA ASN A 92 -6.07 8.95 -7.05
C ASN A 92 -5.65 9.82 -5.85
N ARG A 93 -5.58 9.22 -4.65
CA ARG A 93 -5.07 9.88 -3.44
C ARG A 93 -3.55 10.07 -3.48
N LEU A 94 -2.80 9.09 -3.98
CA LEU A 94 -1.34 9.15 -4.12
C LEU A 94 -0.88 10.17 -5.18
N ASN A 95 -1.71 10.44 -6.18
CA ASN A 95 -1.40 11.38 -7.25
C ASN A 95 -1.12 12.79 -6.72
N ALA A 96 -1.82 13.21 -5.66
CA ALA A 96 -1.58 14.48 -4.97
C ALA A 96 -0.18 14.58 -4.33
N PHE A 97 0.47 13.45 -4.09
CA PHE A 97 1.80 13.40 -3.49
C PHE A 97 2.92 13.12 -4.50
N ARG A 98 2.55 12.64 -5.69
CA ARG A 98 3.47 12.24 -6.77
C ARG A 98 4.34 13.44 -7.17
N LYS A 99 5.66 13.24 -7.15
CA LYS A 99 6.59 14.24 -7.68
C LYS A 99 6.54 14.19 -9.21
N LEU A 100 5.69 15.03 -9.79
CA LEU A 100 5.73 15.27 -11.23
C LEU A 100 7.05 15.96 -11.57
N LYS A 101 7.77 15.45 -12.59
CA LYS A 101 9.03 16.06 -13.09
C LYS A 101 8.87 17.51 -13.60
N ALA A 102 7.66 18.05 -13.62
CA ALA A 102 7.35 19.39 -14.13
C ALA A 102 7.31 20.46 -13.02
N VAL A 103 8.43 20.70 -12.32
CA VAL A 103 8.72 22.02 -11.72
C VAL A 103 10.22 22.25 -11.47
N GLY A 104 11.09 21.67 -12.29
CA GLY A 104 12.53 21.98 -12.30
C GLY A 104 12.90 23.37 -12.84
N ILE A 105 11.98 24.35 -12.89
CA ILE A 105 12.26 25.70 -13.43
C ILE A 105 11.94 26.82 -12.42
N ALA A 106 11.30 26.54 -11.29
CA ALA A 106 10.77 27.61 -10.42
C ALA A 106 11.46 27.80 -9.05
N ASN A 107 12.36 26.91 -8.61
CA ASN A 107 12.89 26.99 -7.23
C ASN A 107 14.40 26.84 -7.07
N GLU A 108 15.18 27.12 -8.12
CA GLU A 108 16.66 27.16 -8.06
C GLU A 108 17.24 28.59 -8.10
N ASN A 109 16.44 29.62 -7.76
CA ASN A 109 16.89 31.01 -7.66
C ASN A 109 16.50 31.63 -6.31
N LYS A 110 16.99 31.05 -5.21
CA LYS A 110 17.08 31.74 -3.91
C LYS A 110 18.32 31.26 -3.16
N GLU A 111 19.50 31.54 -3.71
CA GLU A 111 20.73 31.77 -2.94
C GLU A 111 21.54 32.88 -3.64
#